data_AF-A0A7Y0AIW3-F1
#
_entry.id   AF-A0A7Y0AIW3-F1
#
_cell.length_a   1.000
_cell.length_b   1.000
_cell.length_c   1.000
_cell.angle_alpha   90.00
_cell.angle_beta   90.00
_cell.angle_gamma   90.00
#
_symmetry.space_group_name_H-M   'P 1'
#
loop_
_entity.id
_entity.type
_entity.pdbx_description
1 polymer ?
#
loop_
_entity_poly.entity_id
_entity_poly.type
_entity_poly.pdbx_seq_one_letter_code
_entity_poly.pdbx_strand_id
1 'polypeptide(L)'
;MSDIPEPTFTTPTTPLTEEELAEYQQKLTDWNQELETYAANLDSHDKSRERALDNRKNAEIEYDKLIVYLAGGGLVLTVGFIKDITKAAKTTDVGWLLGCWICFALALLVNLVSHALTRMAADALLTDAPNWKNLDKKVNWANWTCLILVGLGIFVFLVFVFLNFPAHA
;
A
#
# COMPACT_ATOMS: atom_id res chain seq x y z
N MET A 1 5.09 17.49 18.27
CA MET A 1 5.62 18.76 17.74
C MET A 1 6.74 19.10 18.71
N SER A 2 8.00 18.98 18.30
CA SER A 2 9.10 19.48 19.14
C SER A 2 9.00 21.00 19.17
N ASP A 3 9.11 21.60 20.35
CA ASP A 3 9.06 23.05 20.49
C ASP A 3 10.26 23.66 19.76
N ILE A 4 10.01 24.78 19.07
CA ILE A 4 11.07 25.56 18.39
C ILE A 4 12.07 26.00 19.47
N PRO A 5 13.38 25.85 19.28
CA PRO A 5 14.37 26.27 20.27
C PRO A 5 14.22 27.78 20.53
N GLU A 6 13.81 28.14 21.74
CA GLU A 6 13.71 29.52 22.16
C GLU A 6 15.12 30.11 22.40
N PRO A 7 15.35 31.39 22.06
CA PRO A 7 16.61 32.03 22.37
C PRO A 7 16.81 32.07 23.89
N THR A 8 17.95 31.56 24.35
CA THR A 8 18.32 31.55 25.78
C THR A 8 18.86 32.90 26.26
N PHE A 9 18.96 33.89 25.37
CA PHE A 9 19.47 35.23 25.64
C PHE A 9 18.40 36.28 25.35
N THR A 10 18.38 37.33 26.17
CA THR A 10 17.48 38.46 26.03
C THR A 10 18.17 39.64 25.35
N THR A 11 17.41 40.43 24.61
CA THR A 11 17.91 41.67 24.00
C THR A 11 18.51 42.59 25.07
N PRO A 12 19.75 43.08 24.91
CA PRO A 12 20.37 44.01 25.86
C PRO A 12 19.57 45.31 25.95
N THR A 13 19.28 45.77 27.17
CA THR A 13 18.55 47.03 27.42
C THR A 13 19.47 48.20 27.78
N THR A 14 20.76 47.93 28.00
CA THR A 14 21.83 48.91 28.26
C THR A 14 23.02 48.69 27.33
N PRO A 15 23.86 49.71 27.10
CA PRO A 15 25.07 49.56 26.29
C PRO A 15 25.98 48.48 26.86
N LEU A 16 26.32 47.50 26.04
CA LEU A 16 27.22 46.40 26.40
C LEU A 16 28.67 46.89 26.41
N THR A 17 29.47 46.35 27.33
CA THR A 17 30.93 46.42 27.25
C THR A 17 31.43 45.59 26.06
N GLU A 18 32.68 45.83 25.61
CA GLU A 18 33.27 45.09 24.48
C GLU A 18 33.30 43.56 24.72
N GLU A 19 33.51 43.15 25.97
CA GLU A 19 33.52 41.74 26.37
C GLU A 19 32.12 41.12 26.32
N GLU A 20 31.11 41.80 26.86
CA GLU A 20 29.72 41.33 26.81
C GLU A 20 29.16 41.32 25.38
N LEU A 21 29.62 42.25 24.52
CA LEU A 21 29.27 42.26 23.11
C LEU A 21 29.82 41.03 22.38
N ALA A 22 31.06 40.64 22.66
CA ALA A 22 31.67 39.44 22.08
C ALA A 22 30.94 38.16 22.54
N GLU A 23 30.59 38.07 23.83
CA GLU A 23 29.81 36.95 24.37
C GLU A 23 28.42 36.86 23.73
N TYR A 24 27.74 38.00 23.57
CA TYR A 24 26.43 38.07 22.91
C TYR A 24 26.51 37.64 21.44
N GLN A 25 27.53 38.08 20.71
CA GLN A 25 27.75 37.66 19.32
C GLN A 25 27.96 36.16 19.21
N GLN A 26 28.77 35.56 20.10
CA GLN A 26 28.97 34.11 20.11
C GLN A 26 27.66 33.36 20.37
N LYS A 27 26.87 33.76 21.38
CA LYS A 27 25.57 33.13 21.67
C LYS A 27 24.60 33.24 20.49
N LEU A 28 24.62 34.36 19.78
CA LEU A 28 23.80 34.56 18.59
C LEU A 28 24.22 33.63 17.45
N THR A 29 25.53 33.44 17.23
CA THR A 29 26.06 32.48 16.24
C THR A 29 25.64 31.06 16.59
N ASP A 30 25.81 30.64 17.83
CA ASP A 30 25.47 29.29 18.29
C ASP A 30 23.98 29.00 18.11
N TRP A 31 23.11 29.96 18.47
CA TRP A 31 21.66 29.83 18.29
C TRP A 31 21.24 29.79 16.82
N ASN A 32 21.87 30.58 15.95
CA ASN A 32 21.61 30.50 14.50
C ASN A 32 22.00 29.12 13.94
N GLN A 33 23.12 28.54 14.40
CA GLN A 33 23.53 27.20 13.99
C GLN A 33 22.55 26.11 14.48
N GLU A 34 22.02 26.24 15.71
CA GLU A 34 20.99 25.36 16.24
C GLU A 34 19.69 25.45 15.41
N LEU A 35 19.27 26.67 15.04
CA LEU A 35 18.11 26.89 14.18
C LEU A 35 18.27 26.27 12.78
N GLU A 36 19.44 26.40 12.17
CA GLU A 36 19.73 25.77 10.87
C GLU A 36 19.65 24.24 10.98
N THR A 37 20.19 23.68 12.06
CA THR A 37 20.12 22.24 12.34
C THR A 37 18.68 21.78 12.56
N TYR A 38 17.88 22.54 13.31
CA TYR A 38 16.48 22.26 13.53
C TYR A 38 15.67 22.29 12.23
N ALA A 39 15.87 23.32 11.40
CA ALA A 39 15.22 23.44 10.09
C ALA A 39 15.60 22.28 9.16
N ALA A 40 16.88 21.88 9.12
CA ALA A 40 17.34 20.73 8.35
C ALA A 40 16.73 19.40 8.84
N ASN A 41 16.61 19.21 10.15
CA ASN A 41 15.96 18.05 10.72
C ASN A 41 14.46 18.00 10.36
N LEU A 42 13.75 19.12 10.45
CA LEU A 42 12.34 19.21 10.08
C LEU A 42 12.12 18.87 8.61
N ASP A 43 12.90 19.45 7.71
CA ASP A 43 12.87 19.14 6.27
C ASP A 43 13.17 17.67 5.99
N SER A 44 14.13 17.07 6.71
CA SER A 44 14.44 15.64 6.58
C SER A 44 13.28 14.74 7.04
N HIS A 45 12.56 15.16 8.09
CA HIS A 45 11.39 14.45 8.61
C HIS A 45 10.23 14.53 7.64
N ASP A 46 9.94 15.71 7.08
CA ASP A 46 8.88 15.91 6.10
C ASP A 46 9.16 15.11 4.82
N LYS A 47 10.39 15.15 4.31
CA LYS A 47 10.83 14.31 3.19
C LYS A 47 10.70 12.82 3.48
N SER A 48 11.01 12.39 4.70
CA SER A 48 10.87 10.98 5.10
C SER A 48 9.41 10.54 5.13
N ARG A 49 8.51 11.41 5.59
CA ARG A 49 7.06 11.16 5.59
C ARG A 49 6.52 11.10 4.17
N GLU A 50 6.91 12.04 3.31
CA GLU A 50 6.51 12.07 1.91
C GLU A 50 6.95 10.80 1.18
N ARG A 51 8.22 10.39 1.34
CA ARG A 51 8.74 9.12 0.79
C ARG A 51 7.95 7.92 1.29
N ALA A 52 7.60 7.86 2.58
CA ALA A 52 6.80 6.77 3.13
C ALA A 52 5.40 6.72 2.52
N LEU A 53 4.76 7.88 2.30
CA LEU A 53 3.44 7.96 1.66
C LEU A 53 3.50 7.55 0.19
N ASP A 54 4.51 8.02 -0.56
CA ASP A 54 4.67 7.65 -1.97
C ASP A 54 4.99 6.16 -2.13
N ASN A 55 5.88 5.61 -1.31
CA ASN A 55 6.16 4.17 -1.28
C ASN A 55 4.90 3.34 -0.99
N ARG A 56 4.06 3.78 -0.04
CA ARG A 56 2.79 3.09 0.24
C ARG A 56 1.84 3.11 -0.95
N LYS A 57 1.66 4.27 -1.59
CA LYS A 57 0.83 4.41 -2.78
C LYS A 57 1.32 3.53 -3.93
N ASN A 58 2.63 3.52 -4.17
CA ASN A 58 3.24 2.71 -5.22
C ASN A 58 3.07 1.22 -4.93
N ALA A 59 3.26 0.78 -3.69
CA ALA A 59 3.05 -0.60 -3.28
C ALA A 59 1.60 -1.05 -3.47
N GLU A 60 0.61 -0.21 -3.17
CA GLU A 60 -0.81 -0.50 -3.42
C GLU A 60 -1.09 -0.71 -4.91
N ILE A 61 -0.58 0.17 -5.78
CA ILE A 61 -0.73 0.05 -7.24
C ILE A 61 -0.07 -1.24 -7.77
N GLU A 62 1.12 -1.57 -7.28
CA GLU A 62 1.82 -2.80 -7.69
C GLU A 62 1.08 -4.06 -7.22
N TYR A 63 0.56 -4.04 -5.99
CA TYR A 63 -0.23 -5.13 -5.44
C TYR A 63 -1.48 -5.42 -6.29
N ASP A 64 -2.19 -4.39 -6.72
CA ASP A 64 -3.39 -4.56 -7.56
C ASP A 64 -3.04 -5.14 -8.95
N LYS A 65 -1.92 -4.71 -9.53
CA LYS A 65 -1.41 -5.29 -10.79
C LYS A 65 -1.06 -6.76 -10.63
N LEU A 66 -0.40 -7.12 -9.51
CA LEU A 66 -0.06 -8.52 -9.21
C LEU A 66 -1.31 -9.38 -9.09
N ILE A 67 -2.37 -8.90 -8.44
CA ILE A 67 -3.67 -9.61 -8.38
C ILE A 67 -4.22 -9.85 -9.78
N VAL A 68 -4.26 -8.81 -10.63
CA VAL A 68 -4.78 -8.93 -12.00
C VAL A 68 -3.95 -9.90 -12.83
N TYR A 69 -2.62 -9.83 -12.74
CA TYR A 69 -1.73 -10.75 -13.45
C TYR A 69 -1.85 -12.18 -12.95
N LEU A 70 -2.01 -12.39 -11.64
CA LEU A 70 -2.13 -13.72 -11.06
C LEU A 70 -3.48 -14.35 -11.41
N ALA A 71 -4.58 -13.63 -11.25
CA ALA A 71 -5.91 -14.13 -11.57
C ALA A 71 -6.12 -14.28 -13.09
N GLY A 72 -5.70 -13.29 -13.88
CA GLY A 72 -5.78 -13.33 -15.34
C GLY A 72 -4.84 -14.37 -15.95
N GLY A 73 -3.59 -14.42 -15.50
CA GLY A 73 -2.61 -15.42 -15.91
C GLY A 73 -3.04 -16.84 -15.50
N GLY A 74 -3.58 -17.00 -14.29
CA GLY A 74 -4.18 -18.24 -13.82
C GLY A 74 -5.31 -18.70 -14.74
N LEU A 75 -6.27 -17.83 -15.07
CA LEU A 75 -7.35 -18.14 -16.01
C LEU A 75 -6.82 -18.56 -17.39
N VAL A 76 -5.93 -17.78 -17.99
CA VAL A 76 -5.33 -18.11 -19.30
C VAL A 76 -4.63 -19.46 -19.26
N LEU A 77 -3.88 -19.75 -18.19
CA LEU A 77 -3.21 -21.03 -18.01
C LEU A 77 -4.23 -22.16 -17.87
N THR A 78 -5.25 -22.01 -17.03
CA THR A 78 -6.29 -23.05 -16.85
C THR A 78 -7.03 -23.34 -18.15
N VAL A 79 -7.37 -22.32 -18.95
CA VAL A 79 -8.04 -22.47 -20.25
C VAL A 79 -7.10 -23.06 -21.31
N GLY A 80 -5.81 -22.72 -21.27
CA GLY A 80 -4.81 -23.27 -22.18
C GLY A 80 -4.62 -24.78 -21.97
N PHE A 81 -4.51 -25.22 -20.71
CA PHE A 81 -4.20 -26.61 -20.37
C PHE A 81 -5.42 -27.50 -20.13
N ILE A 82 -6.64 -26.96 -20.10
CA ILE A 82 -7.87 -27.75 -19.87
C ILE A 82 -7.99 -28.95 -20.81
N LYS A 83 -7.68 -28.76 -22.10
CA LYS A 83 -7.81 -29.83 -23.10
C LYS A 83 -6.81 -30.95 -22.88
N ASP A 84 -5.62 -30.64 -22.39
CA ASP A 84 -4.58 -31.63 -22.17
C ASP A 84 -4.82 -32.39 -20.86
N ILE A 85 -5.28 -31.69 -19.82
CA ILE A 85 -5.67 -32.31 -18.54
C ILE A 85 -6.88 -33.24 -18.73
N THR A 86 -7.90 -32.80 -19.48
CA THR A 86 -9.12 -33.62 -19.69
C THR A 86 -8.91 -34.83 -20.59
N LYS A 87 -7.93 -34.78 -21.52
CA LYS A 87 -7.55 -35.95 -22.33
C LYS A 87 -6.83 -37.04 -21.52
N ALA A 88 -6.07 -36.65 -20.49
CA ALA A 88 -5.35 -37.59 -19.63
C ALA A 88 -6.25 -38.23 -18.56
N ALA A 89 -7.34 -37.55 -18.18
CA ALA A 89 -8.25 -38.00 -17.15
C ALA A 89 -9.30 -38.99 -17.69
N LYS A 90 -9.52 -40.09 -16.96
CA LYS A 90 -10.53 -41.11 -17.31
C LYS A 90 -11.96 -40.67 -16.99
N THR A 91 -12.11 -39.79 -16.00
CA THR A 91 -13.36 -39.17 -15.55
C THR A 91 -13.06 -37.76 -15.04
N THR A 92 -13.47 -36.72 -15.77
CA THR A 92 -13.25 -35.33 -15.36
C THR A 92 -14.50 -34.79 -14.66
N ASP A 93 -14.34 -34.36 -13.41
CA ASP A 93 -15.36 -33.56 -12.73
C ASP A 93 -15.23 -32.09 -13.14
N VAL A 94 -16.13 -31.67 -14.03
CA VAL A 94 -16.19 -30.30 -14.57
C VAL A 94 -16.57 -29.27 -13.50
N GLY A 95 -17.18 -29.70 -12.39
CA GLY A 95 -17.63 -28.80 -11.32
C GLY A 95 -16.50 -28.05 -10.64
N TRP A 96 -15.39 -28.73 -10.34
CA TRP A 96 -14.20 -28.12 -9.70
C TRP A 96 -13.55 -27.06 -10.58
N LEU A 97 -13.50 -27.33 -11.89
CA LEU A 97 -12.96 -26.39 -12.86
C LEU A 97 -13.82 -25.13 -12.97
N LEU A 98 -15.14 -25.29 -13.02
CA LEU A 98 -16.06 -24.16 -13.07
C LEU A 98 -15.96 -23.31 -11.78
N GLY A 99 -15.85 -23.96 -10.62
CA GLY A 99 -15.65 -23.28 -9.33
C GLY A 99 -14.37 -22.44 -9.31
N CYS A 100 -13.27 -22.95 -9.87
CA CYS A 100 -12.01 -22.21 -10.03
C CYS A 100 -12.20 -20.96 -10.90
N TRP A 101 -12.83 -21.10 -12.07
CA TRP A 101 -13.05 -19.97 -12.97
C TRP A 101 -13.94 -18.90 -12.36
N ILE A 102 -15.00 -19.29 -11.65
CA ILE A 102 -15.85 -18.36 -10.91
C ILE A 102 -15.04 -17.63 -9.83
N CYS A 103 -14.17 -18.34 -9.09
CA CYS A 103 -13.32 -17.70 -8.08
C CYS A 103 -12.37 -16.66 -8.70
N PHE A 104 -11.70 -16.97 -9.81
CA PHE A 104 -10.83 -16.00 -10.48
C PHE A 104 -11.58 -14.82 -11.09
N ALA A 105 -12.72 -15.07 -11.74
CA ALA A 105 -13.56 -14.01 -12.28
C ALA A 105 -14.10 -13.09 -11.18
N LEU A 106 -14.56 -13.68 -10.07
CA LEU A 106 -15.04 -12.93 -8.92
C LEU A 106 -13.91 -12.16 -8.23
N ALA A 107 -12.71 -12.72 -8.13
CA ALA A 107 -11.54 -12.01 -7.62
C ALA A 107 -11.25 -10.74 -8.44
N LEU A 108 -11.25 -10.84 -9.77
CA LEU A 108 -11.04 -9.70 -10.66
C LEU A 108 -12.13 -8.63 -10.50
N LEU A 109 -13.39 -9.05 -10.36
CA LEU A 109 -14.50 -8.12 -10.13
C LEU A 109 -14.38 -7.41 -8.77
N VAL A 110 -14.07 -8.14 -7.70
CA VAL A 110 -13.86 -7.54 -6.37
C VAL A 110 -12.68 -6.58 -6.39
N ASN A 111 -11.59 -6.92 -7.10
CA ASN A 111 -10.45 -6.03 -7.26
C ASN A 111 -10.85 -4.70 -7.94
N LEU A 112 -11.65 -4.80 -9.01
CA LEU A 112 -12.16 -3.62 -9.72
C LEU A 112 -13.07 -2.76 -8.84
N VAL A 113 -13.93 -3.39 -8.04
CA VAL A 113 -14.79 -2.69 -7.07
C VAL A 113 -13.94 -2.00 -6.00
N SER A 114 -12.87 -2.63 -5.54
CA SER A 114 -11.97 -2.03 -4.55
C SER A 114 -11.35 -0.73 -5.09
N HIS A 115 -10.85 -0.74 -6.32
CA HIS A 115 -10.36 0.48 -6.97
C HIS A 115 -11.42 1.58 -7.07
N ALA A 116 -12.66 1.22 -7.41
CA ALA A 116 -13.75 2.19 -7.45
C ALA A 116 -14.00 2.80 -6.06
N LEU A 117 -13.98 1.98 -5.01
CA LEU A 117 -14.13 2.44 -3.63
C LEU A 117 -12.96 3.33 -3.18
N THR A 118 -11.72 3.02 -3.56
CA THR A 118 -10.55 3.85 -3.25
C THR A 118 -10.66 5.24 -3.89
N ARG A 119 -11.14 5.30 -5.15
CA ARG A 119 -11.41 6.59 -5.82
C ARG A 119 -12.48 7.39 -5.08
N MET A 120 -13.58 6.74 -4.70
CA MET A 120 -14.63 7.39 -3.91
C MET A 120 -14.14 7.85 -2.52
N ALA A 121 -13.25 7.08 -1.88
CA ALA A 121 -12.65 7.44 -0.60
C ALA A 121 -11.74 8.68 -0.74
N ALA A 122 -10.95 8.75 -1.81
CA ALA A 122 -10.11 9.91 -2.12
C ALA A 122 -10.95 11.17 -2.38
N ASP A 123 -12.01 11.05 -3.18
CA ASP A 123 -12.94 12.17 -3.44
C ASP A 123 -13.66 12.61 -2.15
N ALA A 124 -14.05 11.67 -1.29
CA ALA A 124 -14.66 11.95 0.02
C ALA A 124 -13.69 12.65 0.99
N LEU A 125 -12.41 12.31 0.95
CA LEU A 125 -11.37 12.97 1.76
C LEU A 125 -11.15 14.43 1.31
N LEU A 126 -11.12 14.68 0.00
CA LEU A 126 -10.97 16.03 -0.56
C LEU A 126 -12.18 16.93 -0.28
N THR A 127 -13.36 16.33 -0.06
CA THR A 127 -14.60 17.04 0.27
C THR A 127 -14.88 17.08 1.77
N ASP A 128 -13.93 16.64 2.60
CA ASP A 128 -14.00 16.58 4.07
C ASP A 128 -15.26 15.84 4.59
N ALA A 129 -15.73 14.85 3.82
CA ALA A 129 -16.96 14.14 4.09
C ALA A 129 -16.79 13.20 5.31
N PRO A 130 -17.73 13.16 6.26
CA PRO A 130 -17.58 12.43 7.53
C PRO A 130 -17.45 10.90 7.36
N ASN A 131 -17.73 10.37 6.17
CA ASN A 131 -17.80 8.93 5.90
C ASN A 131 -16.49 8.32 5.34
N TRP A 132 -15.40 9.08 5.17
CA TRP A 132 -14.17 8.58 4.56
C TRP A 132 -13.58 7.35 5.28
N LYS A 133 -13.67 7.30 6.63
CA LYS A 133 -13.19 6.15 7.43
C LYS A 133 -13.95 4.85 7.14
N ASN A 134 -15.25 4.94 6.85
CA ASN A 134 -16.08 3.79 6.53
C ASN A 134 -15.77 3.26 5.12
N LEU A 135 -15.44 4.16 4.20
CA LEU A 135 -14.99 3.81 2.84
C LEU A 135 -13.63 3.09 2.89
N ASP A 136 -12.67 3.63 3.64
CA ASP A 136 -11.35 3.02 3.82
C ASP A 136 -11.42 1.59 4.37
N LYS A 137 -12.28 1.37 5.38
CA LYS A 137 -12.55 0.02 5.91
C LYS A 137 -13.13 -0.94 4.86
N LYS A 138 -13.99 -0.46 3.97
CA LYS A 138 -14.56 -1.26 2.88
C LYS A 138 -13.52 -1.60 1.81
N VAL A 139 -12.63 -0.66 1.48
CA VAL A 139 -11.50 -0.89 0.57
C VAL A 139 -10.61 -2.00 1.11
N ASN A 140 -10.19 -1.90 2.38
CA ASN A 140 -9.33 -2.90 2.99
C ASN A 140 -9.99 -4.29 3.03
N TRP A 141 -11.29 -4.34 3.33
CA TRP A 141 -12.06 -5.59 3.29
C TRP A 141 -12.15 -6.19 1.88
N ALA A 142 -12.37 -5.36 0.86
CA ALA A 142 -12.41 -5.81 -0.54
C ALA A 142 -11.06 -6.37 -1.00
N ASN A 143 -9.95 -5.70 -0.65
CA ASN A 143 -8.59 -6.15 -0.97
C ASN A 143 -8.28 -7.51 -0.33
N TRP A 144 -8.61 -7.68 0.95
CA TRP A 144 -8.46 -8.97 1.65
C TRP A 144 -9.32 -10.06 1.04
N THR A 145 -10.56 -9.74 0.70
CA THR A 145 -11.49 -10.69 0.06
C THR A 145 -10.97 -11.13 -1.30
N CYS A 146 -10.40 -10.21 -2.08
CA CYS A 146 -9.77 -10.53 -3.36
C CYS A 146 -8.59 -11.50 -3.19
N LEU A 147 -7.70 -11.24 -2.23
CA LEU A 147 -6.56 -12.13 -1.95
C LEU A 147 -7.02 -13.55 -1.62
N ILE A 148 -8.03 -13.68 -0.76
CA ILE A 148 -8.61 -14.98 -0.38
C ILE A 148 -9.23 -15.67 -1.60
N LEU A 149 -9.97 -14.95 -2.44
CA LEU A 149 -10.59 -15.49 -3.66
C LEU A 149 -9.54 -15.99 -4.67
N VAL A 150 -8.46 -15.25 -4.89
CA VAL A 150 -7.36 -15.68 -5.78
C VAL A 150 -6.68 -16.91 -5.20
N GLY A 151 -6.33 -16.91 -3.92
CA GLY A 151 -5.71 -18.05 -3.25
C GLY A 151 -6.60 -19.30 -3.29
N LEU A 152 -7.90 -19.13 -3.05
CA LEU A 152 -8.88 -20.21 -3.16
C LEU A 152 -9.01 -20.73 -4.59
N GLY A 153 -9.05 -19.85 -5.59
CA GLY A 153 -9.07 -20.23 -7.01
C GLY A 153 -7.86 -21.08 -7.40
N ILE A 154 -6.65 -20.66 -6.98
CA ILE A 154 -5.42 -21.43 -7.17
C ILE A 154 -5.52 -22.78 -6.48
N PHE A 155 -5.93 -22.81 -5.22
CA PHE A 155 -6.06 -24.06 -4.46
C PHE A 155 -7.04 -25.05 -5.11
N VAL A 156 -8.22 -24.58 -5.48
CA VAL A 156 -9.25 -25.37 -6.18
C VAL A 156 -8.71 -25.91 -7.50
N PHE A 157 -7.96 -25.10 -8.25
CA PHE A 157 -7.32 -25.55 -9.49
C PHE A 157 -6.27 -26.63 -9.25
N LEU A 158 -5.42 -26.47 -8.23
CA LEU A 158 -4.42 -27.47 -7.88
C LEU A 158 -5.09 -28.79 -7.50
N VAL A 159 -6.15 -28.76 -6.68
CA VAL A 159 -6.93 -29.97 -6.34
C VAL A 159 -7.51 -30.61 -7.59
N PHE A 160 -8.09 -29.82 -8.50
CA PHE A 160 -8.58 -30.33 -9.79
C PHE A 160 -7.47 -31.03 -10.59
N VAL A 161 -6.30 -30.40 -10.71
CA VAL A 161 -5.15 -30.99 -11.40
C VAL A 161 -4.73 -32.29 -10.70
N PHE A 162 -4.54 -32.31 -9.39
CA PHE A 162 -4.13 -33.51 -8.65
C PHE A 162 -5.11 -34.68 -8.78
N LEU A 163 -6.42 -34.42 -8.78
CA LEU A 163 -7.44 -35.46 -8.94
C LEU A 163 -7.54 -35.99 -10.38
N ASN A 164 -7.21 -35.15 -11.37
CA ASN A 164 -7.28 -35.51 -12.79
C ASN A 164 -5.93 -35.98 -13.35
N PHE A 165 -4.82 -35.72 -12.66
CA PHE A 165 -3.52 -36.21 -13.04
C PHE A 165 -3.47 -37.72 -12.76
N PRO A 166 -3.13 -38.56 -13.76
CA PRO A 166 -3.11 -39.99 -13.55
C PRO A 166 -2.03 -40.33 -12.51
N ALA A 167 -2.44 -40.79 -11.32
CA ALA A 167 -1.55 -41.32 -10.29
C ALA A 167 -0.95 -42.70 -10.65
N HIS A 168 -0.92 -43.05 -11.94
CA HIS A 168 -0.37 -44.29 -12.46
C HIS A 168 0.41 -43.99 -13.74
N ALA A 169 1.65 -43.56 -13.57
CA ALA A 169 2.75 -43.97 -14.46
C ALA A 169 3.37 -45.24 -13.86
#